data_AF-A0A173UAP4-F1
#
_entry.id   AF-A0A173UAP4-F1
#
_cell.length_a   1.000
_cell.length_b   1.000
_cell.length_c   1.000
_cell.angle_alpha   90.00
_cell.angle_beta   90.00
_cell.angle_gamma   90.00
#
_symmetry.space_group_name_H-M   'P 1'
#
loop_
_entity.id
_entity.type
_entity.pdbx_description
1 polymer ?
#
loop_
_entity_poly.entity_id
_entity_poly.type
_entity_poly.pdbx_seq_one_letter_code
_entity_poly.pdbx_strand_id
1 'polypeptide(L)'
;MTIELKQEILDLIESPELHVYLMEHAERLKLRDYVSIIAGAPVGLKRKQGLLYKLRATSDIKQQDMDYLKLCCECMDQAVQYLTMESEKIFLIQLMGYNDDNKSDIMDGPYIMTSFEDMKKAVQEYYWNDPDSTWETLYWRVELYFSGKNESKENEFLSPMYAYIMNKDGEIQYFIHEKLSSNYLKGSLGRIAEGQFHSVCPDLNLPVPYQPGDVLVIDCRPYAPGAFYCRLKEVGDDCCGIQCEYVNSEGEIETGALKHGDYFFNHRKVYQYLSPLYKAKIVSKDELDWDDYVKGKRKC
;
A
#
# COMPACT_ATOMS: atom_id res chain seq x y z
N MET A 1 -19.55 -6.18 -15.60
CA MET A 1 -18.09 -6.38 -15.54
C MET A 1 -17.76 -7.74 -16.10
N THR A 2 -16.79 -7.86 -17.01
CA THR A 2 -16.42 -9.15 -17.60
C THR A 2 -15.71 -10.04 -16.58
N ILE A 3 -15.78 -11.35 -16.76
CA ILE A 3 -15.09 -12.33 -15.90
C ILE A 3 -13.57 -12.12 -15.98
N GLU A 4 -13.06 -11.86 -17.19
CA GLU A 4 -11.63 -11.60 -17.44
C GLU A 4 -11.09 -10.40 -16.66
N LEU A 5 -11.86 -9.30 -16.57
CA LEU A 5 -11.42 -8.12 -15.81
C LEU A 5 -11.43 -8.37 -14.31
N LYS A 6 -12.40 -9.15 -13.81
CA LYS A 6 -12.43 -9.55 -12.39
C LYS A 6 -11.19 -10.38 -12.04
N GLN A 7 -10.88 -11.39 -12.86
CA GLN A 7 -9.67 -12.21 -12.70
C GLN A 7 -8.42 -11.32 -12.72
N GLU A 8 -8.28 -10.45 -13.73
CA GLU A 8 -7.11 -9.58 -13.90
C GLU A 8 -6.87 -8.67 -12.67
N ILE A 9 -7.93 -8.23 -12.00
CA ILE A 9 -7.84 -7.43 -10.77
C ILE A 9 -7.52 -8.31 -9.56
N LEU A 10 -8.17 -9.47 -9.44
CA LEU A 10 -7.95 -10.39 -8.32
C LEU A 10 -6.55 -11.00 -8.35
N ASP A 11 -5.95 -11.17 -9.53
CA ASP A 11 -4.56 -11.59 -9.72
C ASP A 11 -3.52 -10.61 -9.14
N LEU A 12 -3.93 -9.41 -8.73
CA LEU A 12 -3.08 -8.49 -7.96
C LEU A 12 -2.87 -8.96 -6.50
N ILE A 13 -3.70 -9.88 -6.01
CA ILE A 13 -3.61 -10.47 -4.67
C ILE A 13 -2.72 -11.70 -4.75
N GLU A 14 -1.56 -11.64 -4.11
CA GLU A 14 -0.58 -12.74 -4.09
C GLU A 14 -0.84 -13.74 -2.95
N SER A 15 -1.76 -13.42 -2.02
CA SER A 15 -2.24 -14.33 -0.98
C SER A 15 -2.98 -15.51 -1.62
N PRO A 16 -2.46 -16.75 -1.54
CA PRO A 16 -3.00 -17.85 -2.32
C PRO A 16 -4.38 -18.28 -1.86
N GLU A 17 -4.62 -18.38 -0.54
CA GLU A 17 -5.93 -18.76 -0.01
C GLU A 17 -6.98 -17.68 -0.27
N LEU A 18 -6.61 -16.41 -0.09
CA LEU A 18 -7.53 -15.29 -0.33
C LEU A 18 -7.86 -15.16 -1.82
N HIS A 19 -6.88 -15.31 -2.71
CA HIS A 19 -7.09 -15.25 -4.15
C HIS A 19 -8.12 -16.28 -4.61
N VAL A 20 -7.93 -17.56 -4.25
CA VAL A 20 -8.86 -18.64 -4.59
C VAL A 20 -10.25 -18.35 -4.05
N TYR A 21 -10.35 -17.94 -2.78
CA TYR A 21 -11.63 -17.63 -2.15
C TYR A 21 -12.38 -16.49 -2.84
N LEU A 22 -11.68 -15.40 -3.18
CA LEU A 22 -12.31 -14.26 -3.86
C LEU A 22 -12.70 -14.58 -5.29
N MET A 23 -11.96 -15.46 -5.96
CA MET A 23 -12.32 -15.98 -7.29
C MET A 23 -13.61 -16.81 -7.24
N GLU A 24 -13.76 -17.68 -6.23
CA GLU A 24 -14.95 -18.51 -6.03
C GLU A 24 -16.16 -17.69 -5.57
N HIS A 25 -15.93 -16.62 -4.82
CA HIS A 25 -16.96 -15.77 -4.20
C HIS A 25 -17.01 -14.34 -4.77
N ALA A 26 -16.68 -14.18 -6.05
CA ALA A 26 -16.62 -12.87 -6.72
C ALA A 26 -17.98 -12.13 -6.75
N GLU A 27 -19.09 -12.80 -6.47
CA GLU A 27 -20.43 -12.22 -6.28
C GLU A 27 -20.57 -11.42 -4.98
N ARG A 28 -19.73 -11.69 -3.97
CA ARG A 28 -19.71 -10.94 -2.71
C ARG A 28 -19.04 -9.56 -2.85
N LEU A 29 -18.22 -9.40 -3.88
CA LEU A 29 -17.47 -8.17 -4.13
C LEU A 29 -18.31 -7.12 -4.85
N LYS A 30 -18.28 -5.91 -4.30
CA LYS A 30 -18.85 -4.70 -4.90
C LYS A 30 -17.79 -3.99 -5.73
N LEU A 31 -18.22 -3.08 -6.60
CA LEU A 31 -17.33 -2.29 -7.44
C LEU A 31 -16.21 -1.60 -6.64
N ARG A 32 -16.55 -1.05 -5.47
CA ARG A 32 -15.58 -0.37 -4.61
C ARG A 32 -14.49 -1.29 -4.10
N ASP A 33 -14.78 -2.57 -3.89
CA ASP A 33 -13.80 -3.55 -3.44
C ASP A 33 -12.74 -3.76 -4.54
N TYR A 34 -13.16 -3.86 -5.80
CA TYR A 34 -12.22 -3.90 -6.94
C TYR A 34 -11.38 -2.63 -7.06
N VAL A 35 -11.95 -1.45 -6.79
CA VAL A 35 -11.20 -0.19 -6.78
C VAL A 35 -10.17 -0.18 -5.64
N SER A 36 -10.54 -0.64 -4.45
CA SER A 36 -9.62 -0.76 -3.30
C SER A 36 -8.50 -1.79 -3.56
N ILE A 37 -8.80 -2.88 -4.27
CA ILE A 37 -7.77 -3.84 -4.73
C ILE A 37 -6.80 -3.16 -5.71
N ILE A 38 -7.29 -2.41 -6.68
CA ILE A 38 -6.41 -1.71 -7.62
C ILE A 38 -5.56 -0.65 -6.89
N ALA A 39 -6.18 0.12 -5.99
CA ALA A 39 -5.51 1.21 -5.29
C ALA A 39 -4.41 0.70 -4.34
N GLY A 40 -4.67 -0.40 -3.61
CA GLY A 40 -3.74 -0.97 -2.63
C GLY A 40 -2.64 -1.87 -3.20
N ALA A 41 -2.78 -2.37 -4.43
CA ALA A 41 -1.83 -3.30 -5.02
C ALA A 41 -0.42 -2.70 -5.19
N PRO A 42 0.66 -3.47 -4.98
CA PRO A 42 2.04 -3.02 -5.12
C PRO A 42 2.49 -3.04 -6.60
N VAL A 43 1.76 -2.33 -7.47
CA VAL A 43 2.03 -2.23 -8.92
C VAL A 43 2.08 -0.78 -9.36
N GLY A 44 2.76 -0.49 -10.47
CA GLY A 44 2.93 0.87 -10.96
C GLY A 44 1.63 1.64 -11.24
N LEU A 45 1.67 2.97 -11.05
CA LEU A 45 0.51 3.85 -11.26
C LEU A 45 -0.13 3.70 -12.65
N LYS A 46 0.68 3.48 -13.71
CA LYS A 46 0.16 3.25 -15.06
C LYS A 46 -0.68 1.96 -15.16
N ARG A 47 -0.28 0.90 -14.46
CA ARG A 47 -1.04 -0.36 -14.40
C ARG A 47 -2.37 -0.13 -13.68
N LYS A 48 -2.34 0.57 -12.54
CA LYS A 48 -3.54 0.96 -11.78
C LYS A 48 -4.50 1.79 -12.63
N GLN A 49 -3.98 2.81 -13.32
CA GLN A 49 -4.72 3.66 -14.25
C GLN A 49 -5.42 2.83 -15.34
N GLY A 50 -4.70 1.92 -15.99
CA GLY A 50 -5.27 1.05 -17.02
C GLY A 50 -6.43 0.18 -16.51
N LEU A 51 -6.32 -0.38 -15.30
CA LEU A 51 -7.38 -1.18 -14.69
C LEU A 51 -8.60 -0.34 -14.30
N LEU A 52 -8.40 0.87 -13.77
CA LEU A 52 -9.50 1.80 -13.48
C LEU A 52 -10.28 2.19 -14.75
N TYR A 53 -9.57 2.44 -15.86
CA TYR A 53 -10.21 2.73 -17.14
C TYR A 53 -10.99 1.53 -17.70
N LYS A 54 -10.45 0.31 -17.59
CA LYS A 54 -11.17 -0.92 -17.95
C LYS A 54 -12.44 -1.11 -17.10
N LEU A 55 -12.35 -0.84 -15.79
CA LEU A 55 -13.52 -0.86 -14.90
C LEU A 55 -14.57 0.16 -15.34
N ARG A 56 -14.15 1.40 -15.63
CA ARG A 56 -15.06 2.47 -16.09
C ARG A 56 -15.72 2.17 -17.44
N ALA A 57 -15.05 1.43 -18.32
CA ALA A 57 -15.58 1.05 -19.64
C ALA A 57 -16.61 -0.09 -19.60
N THR A 58 -16.83 -0.69 -18.43
CA THR A 58 -17.78 -1.79 -18.25
C THR A 58 -19.24 -1.30 -18.42
N SER A 59 -20.06 -2.09 -19.11
CA SER A 59 -21.51 -1.85 -19.21
C SER A 59 -22.22 -2.12 -17.87
N ASP A 60 -23.40 -1.52 -17.68
CA ASP A 60 -24.32 -1.81 -16.56
C ASP A 60 -23.88 -1.30 -15.17
N ILE A 61 -23.05 -0.26 -15.13
CA ILE A 61 -22.69 0.43 -13.88
C ILE A 61 -23.75 1.49 -13.54
N LYS A 62 -24.17 1.56 -12.28
CA LYS A 62 -25.10 2.59 -11.78
C LYS A 62 -24.46 3.98 -11.87
N GLN A 63 -25.26 5.03 -12.08
CA GLN A 63 -24.73 6.39 -12.24
C GLN A 63 -23.81 6.83 -11.07
N GLN A 64 -24.20 6.53 -9.83
CA GLN A 64 -23.40 6.88 -8.65
C GLN A 64 -22.01 6.20 -8.65
N ASP A 65 -21.96 4.95 -9.10
CA ASP A 65 -20.72 4.18 -9.21
C ASP A 65 -19.87 4.69 -10.39
N MET A 66 -20.50 5.12 -11.48
CA MET A 66 -19.82 5.78 -12.60
C MET A 66 -19.19 7.12 -12.20
N ASP A 67 -19.92 7.94 -11.44
CA ASP A 67 -19.42 9.22 -10.95
C ASP A 67 -18.23 9.02 -10.01
N TYR A 68 -18.32 8.01 -9.14
CA TYR A 68 -17.22 7.61 -8.28
C TYR A 68 -15.98 7.14 -9.07
N LEU A 69 -16.14 6.24 -10.03
CA LEU A 69 -15.04 5.77 -10.88
C LEU A 69 -14.40 6.91 -11.68
N LYS A 70 -15.21 7.85 -12.18
CA LYS A 70 -14.72 9.02 -12.88
C LYS A 70 -13.79 9.83 -11.97
N LEU A 71 -14.17 10.04 -10.72
CA LEU A 71 -13.33 10.74 -9.74
C LEU A 71 -12.06 9.95 -9.42
N CYS A 72 -12.14 8.62 -9.25
CA CYS A 72 -10.94 7.79 -9.07
C CYS A 72 -9.98 7.87 -10.26
N CYS A 73 -10.49 7.90 -11.49
CA CYS A 73 -9.68 8.12 -12.69
C CYS A 73 -9.07 9.52 -12.68
N GLU A 74 -9.85 10.57 -12.37
CA GLU A 74 -9.36 11.95 -12.26
C GLU A 74 -8.23 12.07 -11.22
N CYS A 75 -8.34 11.42 -10.05
CA CYS A 75 -7.26 11.36 -9.04
C CYS A 75 -5.97 10.77 -9.63
N MET A 76 -6.09 9.58 -10.23
CA MET A 76 -4.95 8.84 -10.77
C MET A 76 -4.29 9.58 -11.93
N ASP A 77 -5.09 10.14 -12.84
CA ASP A 77 -4.61 10.91 -13.98
C ASP A 77 -3.82 12.13 -13.53
N GLN A 78 -4.30 12.86 -12.52
CA GLN A 78 -3.59 14.02 -11.98
C GLN A 78 -2.24 13.63 -11.39
N ALA A 79 -2.19 12.60 -10.55
CA ALA A 79 -0.94 12.10 -9.97
C ALA A 79 0.07 11.69 -11.05
N VAL A 80 -0.37 10.94 -12.07
CA VAL A 80 0.48 10.53 -13.20
C VAL A 80 0.92 11.75 -14.04
N GLN A 81 0.02 12.69 -14.32
CA GLN A 81 0.31 13.87 -15.11
C GLN A 81 1.36 14.77 -14.43
N TYR A 82 1.30 14.94 -13.12
CA TYR A 82 2.27 15.76 -12.39
C TYR A 82 3.69 15.20 -12.45
N LEU A 83 3.87 13.88 -12.56
CA LEU A 83 5.19 13.28 -12.77
C LEU A 83 5.81 13.66 -14.12
N THR A 84 5.00 13.84 -15.17
CA THR A 84 5.50 14.01 -16.56
C THR A 84 5.25 15.38 -17.19
N MET A 85 4.45 16.26 -16.59
CA MET A 85 4.16 17.58 -17.16
C MET A 85 5.40 18.46 -17.36
N GLU A 86 5.37 19.36 -18.34
CA GLU A 86 6.44 20.33 -18.56
C GLU A 86 6.26 21.52 -17.59
N SER A 87 6.99 21.47 -16.48
CA SER A 87 7.02 22.53 -15.47
C SER A 87 8.33 22.46 -14.70
N GLU A 88 8.70 23.54 -14.02
CA GLU A 88 9.84 23.53 -13.11
C GLU A 88 9.51 22.66 -11.89
N LYS A 89 9.97 21.42 -11.94
CA LYS A 89 9.78 20.41 -10.88
C LYS A 89 11.04 20.25 -10.07
N ILE A 90 10.84 20.00 -8.80
CA ILE A 90 11.89 19.60 -7.88
C ILE A 90 11.40 18.33 -7.19
N PHE A 91 12.19 17.27 -7.31
CA PHE A 91 12.00 16.01 -6.60
C PHE A 91 12.98 15.98 -5.43
N LEU A 92 12.45 15.86 -4.22
CA LEU A 92 13.23 15.56 -3.02
C LEU A 92 13.05 14.06 -2.72
N ILE A 93 14.14 13.32 -2.71
CA ILE A 93 14.10 11.85 -2.74
C ILE A 93 14.86 11.31 -1.53
N GLN A 94 14.22 10.45 -0.75
CA GLN A 94 14.74 9.87 0.48
C GLN A 94 14.66 8.35 0.40
N LEU A 95 15.76 7.68 0.74
CA LEU A 95 15.77 6.24 0.92
C LEU A 95 15.16 5.95 2.29
N MET A 96 14.05 5.24 2.30
CA MET A 96 13.33 4.85 3.49
C MET A 96 13.65 3.41 3.85
N GLY A 97 13.64 3.11 5.14
CA GLY A 97 13.83 1.77 5.68
C GLY A 97 13.38 1.73 7.13
N TYR A 98 14.07 0.91 7.91
CA TYR A 98 13.73 0.67 9.31
C TYR A 98 14.98 0.71 10.18
N ASN A 99 14.88 1.34 11.34
CA ASN A 99 15.92 1.28 12.35
C ASN A 99 15.88 -0.03 13.16
N ASP A 100 16.81 -0.19 14.09
CA ASP A 100 16.95 -1.39 14.94
C ASP A 100 15.68 -1.72 15.76
N ASP A 101 14.81 -0.73 15.99
CA ASP A 101 13.53 -0.89 16.68
C ASP A 101 12.36 -1.21 15.71
N ASN A 102 12.61 -1.49 14.44
CA ASN A 102 11.58 -1.68 13.41
C ASN A 102 10.65 -0.47 13.23
N LYS A 103 11.18 0.76 13.38
CA LYS A 103 10.43 2.01 13.12
C LYS A 103 10.87 2.57 11.77
N SER A 104 9.95 3.16 11.01
CA SER A 104 10.29 3.80 9.74
C SER A 104 11.33 4.90 9.97
N ASP A 105 12.37 4.90 9.17
CA ASP A 105 13.47 5.86 9.24
C ASP A 105 13.99 6.23 7.84
N ILE A 106 14.70 7.34 7.78
CA ILE A 106 15.42 7.78 6.58
C ILE A 106 16.81 7.15 6.64
N MET A 107 17.09 6.23 5.72
CA MET A 107 18.36 5.52 5.64
C MET A 107 19.41 6.34 4.88
N ASP A 108 18.98 7.14 3.91
CA ASP A 108 19.86 7.98 3.11
C ASP A 108 19.11 9.14 2.42
N GLY A 109 19.86 10.14 1.97
CA GLY A 109 19.37 11.38 1.38
C GLY A 109 19.07 12.46 2.44
N PRO A 110 18.28 13.50 2.09
CA PRO A 110 17.58 13.66 0.83
C PRO A 110 18.48 14.03 -0.35
N TYR A 111 18.12 13.53 -1.53
CA TYR A 111 18.69 13.93 -2.81
C TYR A 111 17.73 14.86 -3.56
N ILE A 112 18.27 15.76 -4.37
CA ILE A 112 17.47 16.70 -5.17
C ILE A 112 17.64 16.37 -6.65
N MET A 113 16.53 16.23 -7.37
CA MET A 113 16.51 15.99 -8.80
C MET A 113 15.46 16.84 -9.50
N THR A 114 15.64 17.11 -10.79
CA THR A 114 14.72 17.93 -11.59
C THR A 114 14.11 17.16 -12.77
N SER A 115 14.54 15.91 -12.97
CA SER A 115 14.14 15.02 -14.06
C SER A 115 13.65 13.70 -13.51
N PHE A 116 12.43 13.31 -13.89
CA PHE A 116 11.82 12.04 -13.46
C PHE A 116 12.58 10.83 -14.04
N GLU A 117 13.05 10.92 -15.28
CA GLU A 117 13.79 9.81 -15.92
C GLU A 117 15.18 9.64 -15.31
N ASP A 118 15.89 10.74 -15.03
CA ASP A 118 17.19 10.67 -14.36
C ASP A 118 17.06 10.16 -12.93
N MET A 119 15.97 10.50 -12.24
CA MET A 119 15.65 9.93 -10.93
C MET A 119 15.49 8.42 -10.98
N LYS A 120 14.69 7.91 -11.93
CA LYS A 120 14.51 6.45 -12.08
C LYS A 120 15.84 5.75 -12.35
N LYS A 121 16.67 6.34 -13.22
CA LYS A 121 18.00 5.82 -13.51
C LYS A 121 18.90 5.82 -12.27
N ALA A 122 18.96 6.93 -11.53
CA ALA A 122 19.77 7.05 -10.32
C ALA A 122 19.35 6.04 -9.24
N VAL A 123 18.05 5.84 -9.05
CA VAL A 123 17.52 4.82 -8.14
C VAL A 123 17.99 3.43 -8.56
N GLN A 124 17.82 3.04 -9.82
CA GLN A 124 18.28 1.73 -10.31
C GLN A 124 19.79 1.53 -10.15
N GLU A 125 20.60 2.56 -10.43
CA GLU A 125 22.05 2.51 -10.27
C GLU A 125 22.49 2.41 -8.80
N TYR A 126 21.73 3.01 -7.87
CA TYR A 126 21.99 2.89 -6.44
C TYR A 126 21.98 1.40 -6.02
N TYR A 127 20.93 0.63 -6.40
CA TYR A 127 20.81 -0.82 -6.13
C TYR A 127 21.89 -1.70 -6.74
N TRP A 128 22.47 -1.30 -7.86
CA TRP A 128 23.43 -2.16 -8.57
C TRP A 128 24.83 -2.18 -7.93
N ASN A 129 25.21 -1.10 -7.26
CA ASN A 129 26.58 -0.91 -6.81
C ASN A 129 26.92 -1.62 -5.49
N ASP A 130 25.92 -2.05 -4.70
CA ASP A 130 26.15 -2.71 -3.40
C ASP A 130 25.00 -3.67 -3.01
N PRO A 131 24.83 -4.83 -3.68
CA PRO A 131 23.71 -5.72 -3.40
C PRO A 131 23.82 -6.38 -2.00
N ASP A 132 22.95 -5.97 -1.07
CA ASP A 132 22.79 -6.56 0.27
C ASP A 132 21.33 -7.01 0.51
N SER A 133 21.15 -7.98 1.41
CA SER A 133 19.85 -8.44 1.93
C SER A 133 19.01 -7.35 2.60
N THR A 134 19.65 -6.30 3.12
CA THR A 134 18.97 -5.13 3.72
C THR A 134 18.09 -4.39 2.71
N TRP A 135 18.34 -4.56 1.42
CA TRP A 135 17.62 -3.87 0.35
C TRP A 135 16.19 -4.38 0.15
N GLU A 136 15.87 -5.57 0.67
CA GLU A 136 14.51 -6.11 0.62
C GLU A 136 13.54 -5.27 1.45
N THR A 137 14.02 -4.48 2.42
CA THR A 137 13.20 -3.61 3.28
C THR A 137 13.29 -2.13 2.91
N LEU A 138 14.00 -1.79 1.83
CA LEU A 138 14.21 -0.41 1.41
C LEU A 138 13.26 0.00 0.28
N TYR A 139 12.81 1.24 0.34
CA TYR A 139 11.99 1.86 -0.69
C TYR A 139 12.28 3.36 -0.74
N TRP A 140 11.86 4.04 -1.80
CA TRP A 140 12.10 5.47 -1.95
C TRP A 140 10.82 6.26 -1.71
N ARG A 141 10.92 7.32 -0.90
CA ARG A 141 9.89 8.37 -0.78
C ARG A 141 10.33 9.57 -1.61
N VAL A 142 9.45 10.04 -2.48
CA VAL A 142 9.72 11.12 -3.44
C VAL A 142 8.70 12.23 -3.26
N GLU A 143 9.13 13.34 -2.66
CA GLU A 143 8.31 14.54 -2.54
C GLU A 143 8.46 15.40 -3.81
N LEU A 144 7.34 15.69 -4.47
CA LEU A 144 7.28 16.50 -5.68
C LEU A 144 6.86 17.93 -5.33
N TYR A 145 7.72 18.88 -5.69
CA TYR A 145 7.48 20.30 -5.58
C TYR A 145 7.43 20.95 -6.96
N PHE A 146 6.75 22.09 -7.03
CA PHE A 146 6.76 22.95 -8.21
C PHE A 146 7.33 24.32 -7.85
N SER A 147 8.10 24.88 -8.77
CA SER A 147 8.53 26.28 -8.74
C SER A 147 7.72 27.12 -9.73
N GLY A 148 7.58 28.42 -9.46
CA GLY A 148 6.95 29.36 -10.37
C GLY A 148 5.42 29.25 -10.39
N LYS A 149 4.82 29.09 -11.58
CA LYS A 149 3.36 29.23 -11.77
C LYS A 149 2.51 28.22 -10.99
N ASN A 150 3.06 27.04 -10.71
CA ASN A 150 2.36 25.96 -10.01
C ASN A 150 2.87 25.79 -8.58
N GLU A 151 3.63 26.76 -8.06
CA GLU A 151 4.17 26.68 -6.71
C GLU A 151 3.05 26.56 -5.66
N SER A 152 3.28 25.68 -4.69
CA SER A 152 2.49 25.62 -3.47
C SER A 152 3.41 26.03 -2.34
N LYS A 153 2.96 26.98 -1.52
CA LYS A 153 3.72 27.48 -0.38
C LYS A 153 2.91 27.41 0.90
N GLU A 154 3.58 27.08 1.99
CA GLU A 154 3.09 27.18 3.36
C GLU A 154 4.13 27.94 4.17
N ASN A 155 3.72 29.04 4.81
CA ASN A 155 4.63 29.94 5.52
C ASN A 155 5.83 30.40 4.66
N GLU A 156 5.59 30.69 3.37
CA GLU A 156 6.60 31.04 2.35
C GLU A 156 7.55 29.90 1.93
N PHE A 157 7.56 28.77 2.63
CA PHE A 157 8.31 27.57 2.21
C PHE A 157 7.53 26.83 1.13
N LEU A 158 8.25 26.26 0.15
CA LEU A 158 7.64 25.35 -0.81
C LEU A 158 7.07 24.14 -0.05
N SER A 159 5.83 23.79 -0.38
CA SER A 159 5.15 22.60 0.14
C SER A 159 5.06 21.54 -0.96
N PRO A 160 5.24 20.26 -0.62
CA PRO A 160 5.12 19.19 -1.60
C PRO A 160 3.68 19.12 -2.11
N MET A 161 3.52 18.96 -3.41
CA MET A 161 2.23 18.69 -4.03
C MET A 161 1.82 17.23 -3.79
N TYR A 162 2.77 16.31 -3.97
CA TYR A 162 2.58 14.88 -3.75
C TYR A 162 3.82 14.29 -3.08
N ALA A 163 3.62 13.29 -2.23
CA ALA A 163 4.64 12.32 -1.88
C ALA A 163 4.35 11.00 -2.62
N TYR A 164 5.32 10.53 -3.40
CA TYR A 164 5.24 9.26 -4.13
C TYR A 164 6.07 8.20 -3.42
N ILE A 165 5.61 6.96 -3.49
CA ILE A 165 6.33 5.79 -2.98
C ILE A 165 6.79 4.97 -4.18
N MET A 166 8.10 4.76 -4.24
CA MET A 166 8.79 4.16 -5.37
C MET A 166 9.56 2.92 -4.92
N ASN A 167 9.47 1.85 -5.69
CA ASN A 167 10.21 0.63 -5.43
C ASN A 167 11.67 0.74 -5.93
N LYS A 168 12.44 -0.33 -5.71
CA LYS A 168 13.83 -0.43 -6.13
C LYS A 168 14.09 -0.34 -7.64
N ASP A 169 13.09 -0.72 -8.44
CA ASP A 169 13.17 -0.70 -9.90
C ASP A 169 12.84 0.68 -10.48
N GLY A 170 12.61 1.68 -9.62
CA GLY A 170 12.21 3.03 -10.02
C GLY A 170 10.74 3.13 -10.43
N GLU A 171 9.90 2.15 -10.09
CA GLU A 171 8.46 2.19 -10.35
C GLU A 171 7.72 2.88 -9.21
N ILE A 172 6.98 3.95 -9.54
CA ILE A 172 6.06 4.60 -8.59
C ILE A 172 4.82 3.72 -8.41
N GLN A 173 4.57 3.26 -7.19
CA GLN A 173 3.47 2.35 -6.86
C GLN A 173 2.34 3.03 -6.07
N TYR A 174 2.67 4.05 -5.27
CA TYR A 174 1.70 4.78 -4.46
C TYR A 174 1.96 6.29 -4.52
N PHE A 175 0.93 7.06 -4.18
CA PHE A 175 1.03 8.51 -4.05
C PHE A 175 0.16 9.00 -2.89
N ILE A 176 0.58 10.09 -2.27
CA ILE A 176 -0.12 10.77 -1.18
C ILE A 176 -0.25 12.22 -1.64
N HIS A 177 -1.50 12.69 -1.74
CA HIS A 177 -1.75 14.11 -1.94
C HIS A 177 -1.59 14.81 -0.59
N GLU A 178 -0.53 15.60 -0.42
CA GLU A 178 -0.16 16.24 0.85
C GLU A 178 -1.15 17.37 1.23
N LYS A 179 -1.87 17.91 0.24
CA LYS A 179 -2.89 18.94 0.46
C LYS A 179 -4.28 18.35 0.71
N LEU A 180 -4.42 17.57 1.79
CA LEU A 180 -5.70 16.99 2.22
C LEU A 180 -6.82 18.02 2.51
N SER A 181 -6.49 19.31 2.64
CA SER A 181 -7.37 20.31 3.26
C SER A 181 -8.21 21.16 2.29
N SER A 182 -8.19 20.90 0.98
CA SER A 182 -8.92 21.78 0.05
C SER A 182 -9.55 21.07 -1.15
N ASN A 183 -10.57 20.23 -0.90
CA ASN A 183 -11.72 20.01 -1.78
C ASN A 183 -11.43 19.94 -3.31
N TYR A 184 -10.31 19.34 -3.73
CA TYR A 184 -9.91 19.49 -5.14
C TYR A 184 -10.88 18.72 -6.07
N LEU A 185 -11.50 17.68 -5.53
CA LEU A 185 -12.56 16.94 -6.19
C LEU A 185 -13.92 17.19 -5.52
N LYS A 186 -14.67 18.17 -6.04
CA LYS A 186 -16.14 18.19 -6.18
C LYS A 186 -16.98 17.66 -4.99
N GLY A 187 -16.60 17.92 -3.73
CA GLY A 187 -17.40 17.58 -2.54
C GLY A 187 -17.12 16.20 -1.93
N SER A 188 -18.10 15.65 -1.20
CA SER A 188 -17.91 14.44 -0.37
C SER A 188 -17.45 13.21 -1.16
N LEU A 189 -17.93 13.03 -2.39
CA LEU A 189 -17.57 11.88 -3.23
C LEU A 189 -16.11 11.94 -3.70
N GLY A 190 -15.58 13.12 -3.98
CA GLY A 190 -14.17 13.27 -4.35
C GLY A 190 -13.23 13.03 -3.18
N ARG A 191 -13.61 13.47 -1.96
CA ARG A 191 -12.87 13.08 -0.74
C ARG A 191 -12.81 11.56 -0.55
N ILE A 192 -13.90 10.84 -0.83
CA ILE A 192 -13.91 9.37 -0.79
C ILE A 192 -12.99 8.78 -1.86
N ALA A 193 -12.99 9.34 -3.07
CA ALA A 193 -12.12 8.88 -4.16
C ALA A 193 -10.64 9.15 -3.87
N GLU A 194 -10.27 10.33 -3.37
CA GLU A 194 -8.92 10.66 -2.92
C GLU A 194 -8.49 9.76 -1.75
N GLY A 195 -9.41 9.50 -0.81
CA GLY A 195 -9.18 8.63 0.34
C GLY A 195 -8.80 7.20 -0.04
N GLN A 196 -9.19 6.70 -1.22
CA GLN A 196 -8.75 5.38 -1.69
C GLN A 196 -7.27 5.31 -2.04
N PHE A 197 -6.69 6.44 -2.45
CA PHE A 197 -5.30 6.51 -2.87
C PHE A 197 -4.41 7.15 -1.80
N HIS A 198 -5.00 7.85 -0.82
CA HIS A 198 -4.30 8.46 0.29
C HIS A 198 -3.77 7.37 1.25
N SER A 199 -2.49 7.05 1.15
CA SER A 199 -1.90 5.90 1.83
C SER A 199 -1.05 6.29 3.04
N VAL A 200 -1.63 6.09 4.23
CA VAL A 200 -0.90 5.67 5.44
C VAL A 200 -1.65 4.51 6.13
N CYS A 201 -2.66 3.92 5.49
CA CYS A 201 -3.47 2.88 6.12
C CYS A 201 -3.70 1.70 5.15
N PRO A 202 -3.31 0.46 5.52
CA PRO A 202 -3.45 -0.75 4.72
C PRO A 202 -4.91 -1.27 4.59
N ASP A 203 -5.92 -0.40 4.69
CA ASP A 203 -7.33 -0.73 4.93
C ASP A 203 -8.01 -1.36 3.72
N LEU A 204 -7.64 -2.60 3.42
CA LEU A 204 -8.31 -3.44 2.45
C LEU A 204 -9.39 -4.26 3.16
N ASN A 205 -10.64 -3.81 3.07
CA ASN A 205 -11.75 -4.50 3.71
C ASN A 205 -12.42 -5.51 2.78
N LEU A 206 -11.81 -6.69 2.64
CA LEU A 206 -12.34 -7.81 1.86
C LEU A 206 -12.87 -8.92 2.77
N PRO A 207 -13.83 -9.74 2.29
CA PRO A 207 -14.15 -11.00 2.94
C PRO A 207 -12.93 -11.95 2.83
N VAL A 208 -12.72 -12.78 3.84
CA VAL A 208 -11.53 -13.66 3.93
C VAL A 208 -11.92 -15.13 4.10
N PRO A 209 -11.07 -16.08 3.70
CA PRO A 209 -11.30 -17.51 3.92
C PRO A 209 -10.90 -18.03 5.31
N TYR A 210 -10.14 -17.22 6.06
CA TYR A 210 -9.46 -17.67 7.27
C TYR A 210 -10.42 -17.99 8.41
N GLN A 211 -9.93 -18.76 9.38
CA GLN A 211 -10.66 -19.18 10.58
C GLN A 211 -9.91 -18.77 11.86
N PRO A 212 -10.62 -18.56 12.98
CA PRO A 212 -9.98 -18.46 14.29
C PRO A 212 -9.06 -19.67 14.55
N GLY A 213 -7.83 -19.38 14.97
CA GLY A 213 -6.77 -20.36 15.21
C GLY A 213 -5.78 -20.53 14.05
N ASP A 214 -6.10 -20.06 12.85
CA ASP A 214 -5.13 -20.06 11.74
C ASP A 214 -3.92 -19.21 12.09
N VAL A 215 -2.73 -19.69 11.73
CA VAL A 215 -1.48 -18.94 11.85
C VAL A 215 -1.12 -18.43 10.46
N LEU A 216 -0.91 -17.12 10.34
CA LEU A 216 -0.56 -16.48 9.09
C LEU A 216 0.92 -16.07 9.12
N VAL A 217 1.59 -16.24 7.99
CA VAL A 217 2.85 -15.53 7.67
C VAL A 217 2.52 -14.41 6.70
N ILE A 218 3.03 -13.22 6.99
CA ILE A 218 2.76 -12.00 6.23
C ILE A 218 4.09 -11.31 5.94
N ASP A 219 4.46 -11.25 4.66
CA ASP A 219 5.66 -10.57 4.19
C ASP A 219 5.29 -9.40 3.28
N CYS A 220 5.20 -8.21 3.87
CA CYS A 220 4.84 -6.97 3.17
C CYS A 220 6.05 -6.11 2.79
N ARG A 221 7.26 -6.68 2.78
CA ARG A 221 8.48 -5.99 2.36
C ARG A 221 8.34 -5.41 0.92
N PRO A 222 8.89 -4.21 0.63
CA PRO A 222 9.70 -3.37 1.53
C PRO A 222 8.88 -2.46 2.46
N TYR A 223 7.55 -2.56 2.46
CA TYR A 223 6.66 -1.71 3.26
C TYR A 223 6.36 -2.26 4.67
N ALA A 224 7.14 -3.27 5.07
CA ALA A 224 7.25 -3.75 6.44
C ALA A 224 8.72 -4.12 6.72
N PRO A 225 9.17 -4.10 8.00
CA PRO A 225 10.56 -4.41 8.37
C PRO A 225 10.96 -5.87 8.17
N GLY A 226 10.00 -6.76 7.90
CA GLY A 226 10.25 -8.19 7.76
C GLY A 226 8.97 -8.98 7.50
N ALA A 227 9.11 -10.29 7.47
CA ALA A 227 7.99 -11.22 7.52
C ALA A 227 7.58 -11.45 9.00
N PHE A 228 6.28 -11.38 9.26
CA PHE A 228 5.73 -11.53 10.61
C PHE A 228 4.70 -12.65 10.66
N TYR A 229 4.59 -13.25 11.85
CA TYR A 229 3.61 -14.27 12.15
C TYR A 229 2.55 -13.72 13.10
N CYS A 230 1.28 -14.00 12.82
CA CYS A 230 0.19 -13.75 13.74
C CYS A 230 -0.80 -14.92 13.74
N ARG A 231 -1.49 -15.13 14.86
CA ARG A 231 -2.55 -16.14 14.99
C ARG A 231 -3.90 -15.46 15.02
N LEU A 232 -4.84 -15.89 14.18
CA LEU A 232 -6.18 -15.32 14.17
C LEU A 232 -6.95 -15.71 15.42
N LYS A 233 -7.59 -14.72 16.04
CA LYS A 233 -8.43 -14.88 17.23
C LYS A 233 -9.91 -14.80 16.89
N GLU A 234 -10.26 -13.85 16.03
CA GLU A 234 -11.63 -13.58 15.59
C GLU A 234 -11.61 -13.28 14.09
N VAL A 235 -12.63 -13.74 13.36
CA VAL A 235 -12.80 -13.47 11.93
C VAL A 235 -14.23 -13.03 11.69
N GLY A 236 -14.38 -11.84 11.09
CA GLY A 236 -15.64 -11.19 10.79
C GLY A 236 -15.55 -10.32 9.53
N ASP A 237 -16.69 -9.77 9.12
CA ASP A 237 -16.84 -9.13 7.81
C ASP A 237 -16.43 -7.66 7.76
N ASP A 238 -16.32 -6.97 8.90
CA ASP A 238 -15.91 -5.56 8.97
C ASP A 238 -14.39 -5.41 9.02
N CYS A 239 -13.91 -4.16 8.93
CA CYS A 239 -12.47 -3.87 8.91
C CYS A 239 -11.79 -4.23 10.24
N CYS A 240 -12.50 -4.11 11.36
CA CYS A 240 -12.02 -4.53 12.67
C CYS A 240 -12.32 -6.01 12.99
N GLY A 241 -13.04 -6.71 12.13
CA GLY A 241 -13.58 -8.05 12.42
C GLY A 241 -12.56 -9.16 12.38
N ILE A 242 -11.35 -8.89 11.87
CA ILE A 242 -10.24 -9.83 11.94
C ILE A 242 -9.28 -9.37 13.02
N GLN A 243 -9.36 -10.01 14.19
CA GLN A 243 -8.42 -9.80 15.29
C GLN A 243 -7.36 -10.90 15.27
N CYS A 244 -6.11 -10.52 15.45
CA CYS A 244 -4.99 -11.45 15.52
C CYS A 244 -4.13 -11.21 16.76
N GLU A 245 -3.45 -12.26 17.18
CA GLU A 245 -2.42 -12.26 18.22
C GLU A 245 -1.05 -12.23 17.55
N TYR A 246 -0.17 -11.36 18.03
CA TYR A 246 1.23 -11.28 17.60
C TYR A 246 2.14 -11.13 18.81
N VAL A 247 3.44 -11.40 18.62
CA VAL A 247 4.42 -11.39 19.70
C VAL A 247 5.21 -10.09 19.68
N ASN A 248 5.30 -9.41 20.83
CA ASN A 248 6.08 -8.19 20.98
C ASN A 248 7.59 -8.47 21.20
N SER A 249 8.38 -7.41 21.33
CA SER A 249 9.84 -7.52 21.53
C SER A 249 10.24 -8.21 22.84
N GLU A 250 9.35 -8.23 23.84
CA GLU A 250 9.53 -8.87 25.15
C GLU A 250 9.00 -10.33 25.17
N GLY A 251 8.48 -10.83 24.04
CA GLY A 251 7.89 -12.17 23.95
C GLY A 251 6.46 -12.26 24.49
N GLU A 252 5.82 -11.13 24.80
CA GLU A 252 4.44 -11.07 25.24
C GLU A 252 3.48 -11.11 24.04
N ILE A 253 2.27 -11.58 24.27
CA ILE A 253 1.23 -11.62 23.24
C ILE A 253 0.43 -10.31 23.30
N GLU A 254 0.36 -9.63 22.17
CA GLU A 254 -0.51 -8.49 21.94
C GLU A 254 -1.60 -8.86 20.92
N THR A 255 -2.64 -8.02 20.83
CA THR A 255 -3.74 -8.21 19.87
C THR A 255 -3.95 -6.99 19.01
N GLY A 256 -4.29 -7.19 17.75
CA GLY A 256 -4.59 -6.09 16.82
C GLY A 256 -5.52 -6.49 15.68
N ALA A 257 -6.09 -5.47 15.04
CA ALA A 257 -6.92 -5.62 13.85
C ALA A 257 -6.05 -5.85 12.60
N LEU A 258 -6.10 -7.07 12.04
CA LEU A 258 -5.24 -7.48 10.93
C LEU A 258 -5.37 -6.55 9.72
N LYS A 259 -6.60 -6.23 9.31
CA LYS A 259 -6.85 -5.40 8.10
C LYS A 259 -6.32 -3.97 8.23
N HIS A 260 -6.06 -3.50 9.45
CA HIS A 260 -5.47 -2.19 9.75
C HIS A 260 -3.94 -2.24 9.86
N GLY A 261 -3.31 -3.41 9.63
CA GLY A 261 -1.87 -3.57 9.73
C GLY A 261 -1.37 -3.84 11.15
N ASP A 262 -2.26 -4.18 12.09
CA ASP A 262 -1.93 -4.38 13.49
C ASP A 262 -1.59 -5.86 13.77
N TYR A 263 -0.54 -6.37 13.10
CA TYR A 263 -0.15 -7.79 13.15
C TYR A 263 1.30 -8.04 13.59
N PHE A 264 2.02 -6.99 14.00
CA PHE A 264 3.40 -7.09 14.45
C PHE A 264 3.76 -5.95 15.42
N PHE A 265 4.85 -6.15 16.18
CA PHE A 265 5.35 -5.14 17.12
C PHE A 265 5.75 -3.84 16.40
N ASN A 266 5.48 -2.69 17.02
CA ASN A 266 5.76 -1.37 16.46
C ASN A 266 5.04 -1.04 15.14
N HIS A 267 3.99 -1.78 14.77
CA HIS A 267 3.18 -1.50 13.57
C HIS A 267 2.73 -0.03 13.43
N ARG A 268 2.45 0.66 14.54
CA ARG A 268 2.06 2.09 14.57
C ARG A 268 3.20 3.08 14.31
N LYS A 269 4.44 2.60 14.27
CA LYS A 269 5.65 3.37 14.00
C LYS A 269 6.22 3.08 12.62
N VAL A 270 5.50 2.29 11.82
CA VAL A 270 5.84 1.93 10.45
C VAL A 270 4.85 2.58 9.50
N TYR A 271 5.35 3.23 8.44
CA TYR A 271 4.53 3.61 7.31
C TYR A 271 4.17 2.36 6.50
N GLN A 272 2.95 1.85 6.70
CA GLN A 272 2.43 0.67 6.01
C GLN A 272 1.66 1.11 4.76
N TYR A 273 2.20 0.80 3.58
CA TYR A 273 1.55 1.11 2.29
C TYR A 273 0.83 -0.10 1.66
N LEU A 274 1.16 -1.31 2.11
CA LEU A 274 0.63 -2.56 1.57
C LEU A 274 -0.21 -3.29 2.61
N SER A 275 -1.43 -3.68 2.22
CA SER A 275 -2.30 -4.46 3.08
C SER A 275 -1.74 -5.86 3.34
N PRO A 276 -1.79 -6.37 4.59
CA PRO A 276 -1.38 -7.74 4.87
C PRO A 276 -2.18 -8.77 4.07
N LEU A 277 -3.41 -8.44 3.66
CA LEU A 277 -4.23 -9.32 2.83
C LEU A 277 -3.64 -9.62 1.44
N TYR A 278 -2.74 -8.79 0.91
CA TYR A 278 -2.08 -9.10 -0.38
C TYR A 278 -1.08 -10.25 -0.27
N LYS A 279 -0.55 -10.51 0.93
CA LYS A 279 0.63 -11.38 1.13
C LYS A 279 0.42 -12.45 2.19
N ALA A 280 -0.67 -12.39 2.96
CA ALA A 280 -1.00 -13.35 3.99
C ALA A 280 -1.10 -14.78 3.41
N LYS A 281 -0.48 -15.73 4.10
CA LYS A 281 -0.52 -17.16 3.76
C LYS A 281 -0.71 -17.96 5.04
N ILE A 282 -1.53 -19.01 4.98
CA ILE A 282 -1.68 -19.93 6.12
C ILE A 282 -0.41 -20.75 6.27
N VAL A 283 0.09 -20.81 7.50
CA VAL A 283 1.25 -21.62 7.87
C VAL A 283 0.76 -22.96 8.42
N SER A 284 1.32 -24.05 7.90
CA SER A 284 1.02 -25.38 8.42
C SER A 284 1.66 -25.58 9.80
N LYS A 285 1.06 -26.42 10.64
CA LYS A 285 1.64 -26.75 11.96
C LYS A 285 3.02 -27.40 11.88
N ASP A 286 3.32 -28.08 10.77
CA ASP A 286 4.64 -28.68 10.53
C ASP A 286 5.70 -27.61 10.20
N GLU A 287 5.29 -26.47 9.64
CA GLU A 287 6.16 -25.33 9.33
C GLU A 287 6.37 -24.44 10.56
N LEU A 288 5.32 -24.18 11.33
CA LEU A 288 5.41 -23.43 12.58
C LEU A 288 4.33 -23.85 13.58
N ASP A 289 4.77 -24.30 14.76
CA ASP A 289 3.91 -24.41 15.93
C ASP A 289 3.87 -23.08 16.68
N TRP A 290 2.68 -22.51 16.84
CA TRP A 290 2.49 -21.20 17.46
C TRP A 290 2.94 -21.16 18.91
N ASP A 291 2.66 -22.21 19.69
CA ASP A 291 2.96 -22.21 21.12
C ASP A 291 4.48 -22.31 21.33
N ASP A 292 5.18 -23.06 20.48
CA ASP A 292 6.64 -23.11 20.48
C ASP A 292 7.29 -21.83 19.94
N TYR A 293 6.69 -21.18 18.93
CA TYR A 293 7.11 -19.86 18.46
C TYR A 293 7.05 -18.82 19.59
N VAL A 294 5.92 -18.74 20.31
CA VAL A 294 5.75 -17.83 21.45
C VAL A 294 6.76 -18.16 22.56
N LYS A 295 6.95 -19.43 22.92
CA LYS A 295 7.95 -19.83 23.94
C LYS A 295 9.37 -19.46 23.52
N GLY A 296 9.70 -19.62 22.23
CA GLY A 296 11.00 -19.26 21.67
C GLY A 296 11.30 -17.77 21.80
N LYS A 297 10.28 -16.92 21.57
CA LYS A 297 10.39 -15.46 21.70
C LYS A 297 10.45 -14.96 23.14
N ARG A 298 9.91 -15.71 24.11
CA ARG A 298 10.01 -15.40 25.56
C ARG A 298 11.36 -15.75 26.19
N LYS A 299 12.20 -16.54 25.51
CA LYS A 299 13.52 -16.93 26.01
C LYS A 299 14.58 -15.91 25.53
N CYS A 300 14.51 -14.69 26.04
CA CYS A 300 15.55 -13.67 25.96
C CYS A 300 15.69 -13.00 27.32
#